data_AF-A0A2K2TNC4-F1
#
_entry.id   AF-A0A2K2TNC4-F1
#
_cell.length_a   1.000
_cell.length_b   1.000
_cell.length_c   1.000
_cell.angle_alpha   90.00
_cell.angle_beta   90.00
_cell.angle_gamma   90.00
#
_symmetry.space_group_name_H-M   'P 1'
#
loop_
_entity.id
_entity.type
_entity.pdbx_description
1 polymer ?
#
loop_
_entity_poly.entity_id
_entity_poly.type
_entity_poly.pdbx_seq_one_letter_code
_entity_poly.pdbx_strand_id
1 'polypeptide(L)'
;MGLLASGVHIKVSTDVLNNKAAEAAKEIEGMKADFDTLKQTVTASSSYWIGEAGDLHRKLFADQSDDITEILKRLGEHPVDLQQIAGVYAATEAEVQAMAGELPADVLF
;
A
#
# COMPACT_ATOMS: atom_id res chain seq x y z
N MET A 1 -5.73 21.52 -33.79
CA MET A 1 -4.79 20.38 -33.86
C MET A 1 -4.14 20.28 -32.48
N GLY A 2 -4.59 19.50 -31.51
CA GLY A 2 -5.43 18.31 -31.57
C GLY A 2 -4.61 17.04 -31.73
N LEU A 3 -3.51 16.87 -30.99
CA LEU A 3 -2.78 15.61 -30.79
C LEU A 3 -1.74 15.84 -29.66
N LEU A 4 -1.43 14.80 -28.87
CA LEU A 4 -0.50 14.78 -27.72
C LEU A 4 -1.08 15.11 -26.34
N ALA A 5 -2.07 14.32 -25.91
CA ALA A 5 -2.12 13.82 -24.53
C ALA A 5 -3.27 12.83 -24.43
N SER A 6 -3.02 11.58 -24.82
CA SER A 6 -3.77 10.45 -24.25
C SER A 6 -3.30 10.27 -22.79
N GLY A 7 -3.33 11.36 -22.02
CA GLY A 7 -2.74 11.48 -20.71
C GLY A 7 -3.74 10.95 -19.71
N VAL A 8 -3.38 9.89 -19.02
CA VAL A 8 -4.09 9.49 -17.82
C VAL A 8 -4.12 10.71 -16.89
N HIS A 9 -5.30 11.32 -16.70
CA HIS A 9 -5.50 12.45 -15.81
C HIS A 9 -5.65 11.91 -14.38
N ILE A 10 -4.61 12.04 -13.55
CA ILE A 10 -4.80 11.84 -12.12
C ILE A 10 -5.62 13.02 -11.61
N LYS A 11 -6.81 12.73 -11.07
CA LYS A 11 -7.71 13.73 -10.48
C LYS A 11 -7.22 14.28 -9.12
N VAL A 12 -6.09 13.78 -8.64
CA VAL A 12 -5.56 13.94 -7.29
C VAL A 12 -4.07 14.26 -7.42
N SER A 13 -3.53 15.20 -6.64
CA SER A 13 -2.10 15.50 -6.72
C SER A 13 -1.26 14.30 -6.28
N THR A 14 -0.06 14.17 -6.85
CA THR A 14 0.93 13.15 -6.48
C THR A 14 1.26 13.21 -4.98
N ASP A 15 1.30 14.41 -4.39
CA ASP A 15 1.50 14.61 -2.95
C ASP A 15 0.37 13.99 -2.11
N VAL A 16 -0.89 14.22 -2.49
CA VAL A 16 -2.04 13.64 -1.77
C VAL A 16 -2.05 12.12 -1.92
N LEU A 17 -1.71 11.61 -3.10
CA LEU A 17 -1.59 10.18 -3.36
C LEU A 17 -0.50 9.54 -2.45
N ASN A 18 0.68 10.15 -2.39
CA ASN A 18 1.79 9.69 -1.56
C ASN A 18 1.45 9.72 -0.06
N ASN A 19 0.87 10.81 0.42
CA ASN A 19 0.49 10.95 1.82
C ASN A 19 -0.55 9.90 2.22
N LYS A 20 -1.57 9.68 1.39
CA LYS A 20 -2.60 8.66 1.66
C LYS A 20 -2.08 7.24 1.57
N ALA A 21 -1.16 6.97 0.64
CA ALA A 21 -0.47 5.68 0.59
C ALA A 21 0.37 5.43 1.85
N ALA A 22 1.11 6.44 2.33
CA ALA A 22 1.91 6.32 3.56
C ALA A 22 1.04 6.12 4.81
N GLU A 23 -0.08 6.83 4.93
CA GLU A 23 -1.07 6.64 6.00
C GLU A 23 -1.62 5.20 6.00
N ALA A 24 -2.07 4.72 4.84
CA ALA A 24 -2.60 3.37 4.70
C ALA A 24 -1.55 2.29 5.03
N ALA A 25 -0.30 2.46 4.57
CA ALA A 25 0.80 1.55 4.88
C ALA A 25 1.02 1.43 6.39
N LYS A 26 1.02 2.58 7.10
CA LYS A 26 1.18 2.61 8.56
C LYS A 26 0.04 1.89 9.29
N GLU A 27 -1.20 2.08 8.86
CA GLU A 27 -2.35 1.38 9.46
C GLU A 27 -2.26 -0.13 9.23
N ILE A 28 -1.84 -0.56 8.03
CA ILE A 28 -1.64 -1.98 7.71
C ILE A 28 -0.52 -2.60 8.54
N GLU A 29 0.58 -1.88 8.78
CA GLU A 29 1.63 -2.32 9.69
C GLU A 29 1.12 -2.49 11.12
N GLY A 30 0.29 -1.56 11.61
CA GLY A 30 -0.39 -1.69 12.90
C GLY A 30 -1.25 -2.95 12.98
N MET A 31 -2.09 -3.20 11.96
CA MET A 31 -2.93 -4.40 11.91
C MET A 31 -2.10 -5.69 11.90
N LYS A 32 -0.95 -5.72 11.22
CA LYS A 32 -0.03 -6.88 11.25
C LYS A 32 0.52 -7.12 12.65
N ALA A 33 0.96 -6.07 13.33
CA ALA A 33 1.50 -6.16 14.69
C ALA A 33 0.45 -6.64 15.71
N ASP A 34 -0.78 -6.11 15.62
CA ASP A 34 -1.90 -6.53 16.46
C ASP A 34 -2.24 -8.01 16.23
N PHE A 35 -2.25 -8.44 14.96
CA PHE A 35 -2.54 -9.82 14.61
C PHE A 35 -1.44 -10.79 15.08
N ASP A 36 -0.17 -10.40 14.99
CA ASP A 36 0.93 -11.19 15.55
C ASP A 36 0.85 -11.29 17.08
N THR A 37 0.46 -10.20 17.76
CA THR A 37 0.20 -10.20 19.21
C THR A 37 -0.94 -11.16 19.57
N LEU A 38 -2.01 -11.19 18.77
CA LEU A 38 -3.11 -12.12 18.93
C LEU A 38 -2.65 -13.57 18.79
N LYS A 39 -1.88 -13.90 17.74
CA LYS A 39 -1.30 -15.24 17.54
C LYS A 39 -0.46 -15.69 18.74
N GLN A 40 0.39 -14.79 19.25
CA GLN A 40 1.23 -15.07 20.42
C GLN A 40 0.37 -15.36 21.66
N THR A 41 -0.66 -14.56 21.89
CA THR A 41 -1.58 -14.73 23.02
C THR A 41 -2.34 -16.06 22.93
N VAL A 42 -2.88 -16.39 21.77
CA VAL A 42 -3.57 -17.68 21.54
C VAL A 42 -2.61 -18.85 21.71
N THR A 43 -1.37 -18.74 21.24
CA THR A 43 -0.35 -19.79 21.41
C THR A 43 0.03 -19.98 22.88
N ALA A 44 0.21 -18.88 23.62
CA ALA A 44 0.51 -18.91 25.05
C ALA A 44 -0.60 -19.56 25.88
N SER A 45 -1.85 -19.55 25.39
CA SER A 45 -2.98 -20.22 26.05
C SER A 45 -2.80 -21.72 26.26
N SER A 46 -1.91 -22.36 25.48
CA SER A 46 -1.55 -23.78 25.65
C SER A 46 -1.02 -24.11 27.05
N SER A 47 -0.42 -23.14 27.74
CA SER A 47 0.17 -23.34 29.07
C SER A 47 -0.86 -23.48 30.20
N TYR A 48 -2.05 -22.90 30.06
CA TYR A 48 -3.08 -22.87 31.11
C TYR A 48 -4.44 -23.44 30.67
N TRP A 49 -4.70 -23.54 29.37
CA TRP A 49 -5.88 -24.18 28.81
C TRP A 49 -5.51 -25.51 28.15
N ILE A 50 -5.42 -26.53 29.02
CA ILE A 50 -5.04 -27.90 28.70
C ILE A 50 -6.29 -28.73 28.46
N GLY A 51 -6.30 -29.48 27.35
CA GLY A 51 -7.38 -30.40 26.99
C GLY A 51 -7.93 -30.16 25.58
N GLU A 52 -8.73 -31.11 25.11
CA GLU A 52 -9.20 -31.20 23.72
C GLU A 52 -9.91 -29.94 23.23
N ALA A 53 -10.67 -29.27 24.09
CA ALA A 53 -11.33 -28.01 23.74
C ALA A 53 -10.32 -26.89 23.43
N GLY A 54 -9.28 -26.74 24.25
CA GLY A 54 -8.23 -25.74 24.03
C GLY A 54 -7.41 -26.03 22.77
N ASP A 55 -7.11 -27.31 22.53
CA ASP A 55 -6.44 -27.74 21.30
C ASP A 55 -7.28 -27.48 20.05
N LEU A 56 -8.59 -27.77 20.11
CA LEU A 56 -9.52 -27.50 19.02
C LEU A 56 -9.59 -26.00 18.71
N HIS A 57 -9.74 -25.14 19.71
CA HIS A 57 -9.81 -23.70 19.50
C HIS A 57 -8.51 -23.11 18.92
N ARG A 58 -7.34 -23.57 19.40
CA ARG A 58 -6.05 -23.17 18.81
C ARG A 58 -5.91 -23.62 17.36
N LYS A 59 -6.37 -24.83 17.04
CA LYS A 59 -6.37 -25.34 15.67
C LYS A 59 -7.29 -24.51 14.76
N LEU A 60 -8.53 -24.25 15.17
CA LEU A 60 -9.46 -23.41 14.41
C LEU A 60 -8.92 -22.00 14.18
N PHE A 61 -8.26 -21.42 15.18
CA PHE A 61 -7.61 -20.12 15.05
C PHE A 61 -6.44 -20.17 14.06
N ALA A 62 -5.60 -21.21 14.10
CA ALA A 62 -4.49 -21.39 13.17
C ALA A 62 -5.01 -21.54 11.73
N ASP A 63 -6.05 -22.35 11.52
CA ASP A 63 -6.66 -22.58 10.20
C ASP A 63 -7.21 -21.26 9.60
N GLN A 64 -7.74 -20.35 10.42
CA GLN A 64 -8.23 -19.03 9.98
C GLN A 64 -7.12 -17.98 9.86
N SER A 65 -5.95 -18.23 10.45
CA SER A 65 -4.88 -17.23 10.50
C SER A 65 -4.18 -17.02 9.16
N ASP A 66 -4.20 -18.04 8.30
CA ASP A 66 -3.63 -17.98 6.97
C ASP A 66 -4.42 -17.00 6.08
N ASP A 67 -5.76 -17.06 6.13
CA ASP A 67 -6.64 -16.14 5.39
C ASP A 67 -6.38 -14.68 5.80
N ILE A 68 -6.28 -14.41 7.11
CA ILE A 68 -6.00 -13.06 7.63
C ILE A 68 -4.62 -12.59 7.16
N THR A 69 -3.62 -13.48 7.16
CA THR A 69 -2.27 -13.18 6.67
C THR A 69 -2.28 -12.82 5.19
N GLU A 70 -3.05 -13.55 4.37
CA GLU A 70 -3.21 -13.24 2.95
C GLU A 70 -3.88 -11.89 2.73
N ILE A 71 -4.96 -11.59 3.48
CA ILE A 71 -5.66 -10.30 3.39
C ILE A 71 -4.71 -9.14 3.72
N LEU A 72 -3.95 -9.24 4.82
CA LEU A 72 -3.00 -8.21 5.24
C LEU A 72 -1.85 -8.04 4.25
N LYS A 73 -1.44 -9.12 3.57
CA LYS A 73 -0.47 -9.06 2.48
C LYS A 73 -1.03 -8.26 1.30
N ARG A 74 -2.21 -8.64 0.80
CA ARG A 74 -2.85 -7.98 -0.36
C ARG A 74 -3.16 -6.51 -0.10
N LEU A 75 -3.65 -6.18 1.10
CA LEU A 75 -3.84 -4.80 1.52
C LEU A 75 -2.52 -4.02 1.48
N GLY A 76 -1.42 -4.64 1.89
CA GLY A 76 -0.09 -4.04 1.86
C GLY A 76 0.48 -3.77 0.46
N GLU A 77 -0.04 -4.44 -0.59
CA GLU A 77 0.39 -4.22 -1.98
C GLU A 77 -0.14 -2.88 -2.53
N HIS A 78 -1.35 -2.48 -2.15
CA HIS A 78 -1.99 -1.28 -2.71
C HIS A 78 -1.28 0.05 -2.39
N PRO A 79 -0.79 0.31 -1.16
CA PRO A 79 0.04 1.49 -0.90
C PRO A 79 1.30 1.56 -1.77
N VAL A 80 1.93 0.41 -2.04
CA VAL A 80 3.13 0.34 -2.88
C VAL A 80 2.79 0.71 -4.31
N ASP A 81 1.69 0.17 -4.85
CA ASP A 81 1.21 0.50 -6.20
C ASP A 81 0.89 2.00 -6.33
N LEU A 82 0.24 2.58 -5.33
CA LEU A 82 -0.06 4.01 -5.31
C LEU A 82 1.22 4.87 -5.30
N GLN A 83 2.22 4.51 -4.51
CA GLN A 83 3.50 5.22 -4.50
C GLN A 83 4.25 5.09 -5.84
N GLN A 84 4.21 3.93 -6.48
CA GLN A 84 4.78 3.74 -7.82
C GLN A 84 4.11 4.64 -8.85
N ILE A 85 2.77 4.73 -8.82
CA ILE A 85 2.01 5.63 -9.69
C ILE A 85 2.44 7.08 -9.45
N ALA A 86 2.47 7.56 -8.20
CA ALA A 86 2.92 8.92 -7.91
C ALA A 86 4.35 9.20 -8.40
N GLY A 87 5.27 8.24 -8.22
CA GLY A 87 6.66 8.36 -8.66
C GLY A 87 6.81 8.48 -10.19
N VAL A 88 6.11 7.63 -10.94
CA VAL A 88 6.12 7.69 -12.42
C VAL A 88 5.61 9.03 -12.93
N TYR A 89 4.57 9.58 -12.28
CA TYR A 89 4.02 10.88 -12.66
C TYR A 89 4.98 12.03 -12.37
N ALA A 90 5.57 12.07 -11.18
CA ALA A 90 6.53 13.11 -10.83
C ALA A 90 7.74 13.12 -11.79
N ALA A 91 8.23 11.94 -12.19
CA ALA A 91 9.31 11.82 -13.16
C ALA A 91 8.90 12.34 -14.55
N THR A 92 7.70 11.97 -15.00
CA THR A 92 7.17 12.41 -16.30
C THR A 92 6.97 13.93 -16.35
N GLU A 93 6.43 14.53 -15.28
CA GLU A 93 6.27 15.98 -15.20
C GLU A 93 7.61 16.71 -15.22
N ALA A 94 8.62 16.19 -14.50
CA ALA A 94 9.97 16.77 -14.52
C ALA A 94 10.60 16.71 -15.91
N GLU A 95 10.44 15.60 -16.65
CA GLU A 95 10.95 15.45 -18.01
C GLU A 95 10.25 16.42 -18.99
N VAL A 96 8.92 16.53 -18.91
CA VAL A 96 8.15 17.49 -19.71
C VAL A 96 8.55 18.93 -19.41
N GLN A 97 8.77 19.29 -18.13
CA GLN A 97 9.25 20.62 -17.77
C GLN A 97 10.66 20.91 -18.27
N ALA A 98 11.56 19.92 -18.22
CA ALA A 98 12.91 20.05 -18.77
C ALA A 98 12.86 20.29 -20.29
N MET A 99 12.08 19.48 -21.03
CA MET A 99 11.87 19.67 -22.46
C MET A 99 11.22 21.02 -22.80
N ALA A 100 10.26 21.47 -22.00
CA ALA A 100 9.61 22.76 -22.17
C ALA A 100 10.56 23.95 -21.90
N GLY A 101 11.50 23.79 -20.97
CA GLY A 101 12.55 24.76 -20.68
C GLY A 101 13.67 24.80 -21.73
N GLU A 102 13.89 23.69 -22.44
CA GLU A 102 14.84 23.60 -23.56
C GLU A 102 14.30 24.15 -24.88
N LEU A 103 12.98 24.34 -25.00
CA LEU A 103 12.39 25.05 -26.14
C LEU A 103 12.77 26.54 -26.06
N PRO A 104 13.46 27.10 -27.07
CA PRO A 104 13.85 28.50 -27.04
C PRO A 104 12.58 29.36 -26.98
N ALA A 105 12.50 30.21 -25.96
CA ALA A 105 11.43 31.21 -25.79
C ALA A 105 11.49 32.34 -26.84
N ASP A 106 12.27 32.18 -27.92
CA ASP A 106 12.63 33.25 -28.84
C ASP A 106 12.40 32.82 -30.30
N VAL A 107 11.13 32.84 -30.70
CA VAL A 107 10.70 33.01 -32.09
C VAL A 107 9.32 33.67 -32.10
N LEU A 108 9.25 34.89 -31.57
CA LEU A 108 8.20 35.85 -31.90
C LEU A 108 8.87 37.23 -32.13
N PHE A 109 9.46 37.38 -33.32
CA PHE A 109 9.74 38.68 -33.94
C PHE A 109 8.75 38.92 -35.08
#